data_AF-A0A9X3DJT0-F1
#
_entry.id   AF-A0A9X3DJT0-F1
#
_cell.length_a   1.000
_cell.length_b   1.000
_cell.length_c   1.000
_cell.angle_alpha   90.00
_cell.angle_beta   90.00
_cell.angle_gamma   90.00
#
_symmetry.space_group_name_H-M   'P 1'
#
loop_
_entity.id
_entity.type
_entity.pdbx_description
1 polymer ?
#
loop_
_entity_poly.entity_id
_entity_poly.type
_entity_poly.pdbx_seq_one_letter_code
_entity_poly.pdbx_strand_id
1 'polypeptide(L)' 'MYENRSSILTEKQYKVLQLVAEGLTNAEIGEKLSISKRTVEGIRAELMVITKTKNTAALISHCFRCGILV' A
#
# COMPACT_ATOMS: atom_id res chain seq x y z
N MET A 1 11.47 13.28 -18.45
CA MET A 1 10.87 13.58 -17.13
C MET A 1 10.21 12.31 -16.58
N TYR A 2 10.98 11.39 -15.99
CA TYR A 2 10.44 10.31 -15.17
C TYR A 2 11.21 10.35 -13.86
N GLU A 3 10.63 11.03 -12.88
CA GLU A 3 11.22 11.16 -11.55
C GLU A 3 11.40 9.79 -10.90
N ASN A 4 12.67 9.47 -10.65
CA ASN A 4 13.18 8.61 -9.61
C ASN A 4 12.37 8.73 -8.31
N ARG A 5 11.64 7.70 -7.87
CA ARG A 5 11.00 7.68 -6.53
C ARG A 5 10.98 6.29 -5.90
N SER A 6 12.13 5.65 -5.87
CA SER A 6 12.34 4.33 -5.28
C SER A 6 12.27 4.27 -3.74
N SER A 7 11.74 5.28 -3.02
CA SER A 7 11.77 5.31 -1.54
C SER A 7 10.77 6.27 -0.86
N ILE A 8 9.46 6.24 -1.17
CA ILE A 8 8.50 7.28 -0.66
C ILE A 8 7.34 6.80 0.21
N LEU A 9 7.18 5.50 0.43
CA LEU A 9 6.10 5.05 1.31
C LEU A 9 6.48 5.29 2.77
N THR A 10 5.64 6.03 3.48
CA THR A 10 5.77 6.16 4.93
C THR A 10 5.52 4.81 5.60
N GLU A 11 6.08 4.58 6.79
CA GLU A 11 5.94 3.30 7.52
C GLU A 11 4.49 2.83 7.65
N LYS A 12 3.53 3.76 7.78
CA LYS A 12 2.10 3.46 7.81
C LYS A 12 1.60 2.92 6.47
N GLN A 13 1.98 3.54 5.36
CA GLN A 13 1.61 3.11 4.02
C GLN A 13 2.24 1.74 3.71
N TYR A 14 3.50 1.55 4.10
CA TYR A 14 4.17 0.26 3.98
C TYR A 14 3.48 -0.83 4.80
N LYS A 15 3.12 -0.56 6.06
CA LYS A 15 2.37 -1.52 6.89
C LYS A 15 1.00 -1.85 6.30
N VAL A 16 0.24 -0.85 5.85
CA VAL A 16 -1.05 -1.10 5.17
C VAL A 16 -0.83 -1.99 3.96
N LEU A 17 0.13 -1.66 3.11
CA LEU A 17 0.49 -2.44 1.92
C LEU A 17 0.84 -3.90 2.27
N GLN A 18 1.63 -4.12 3.33
CA GLN A 18 2.06 -5.45 3.75
C GLN A 18 0.86 -6.29 4.22
N LEU A 19 -0.01 -5.72 5.05
CA LEU A 19 -1.21 -6.39 5.53
C LEU A 19 -2.20 -6.68 4.38
N VAL A 20 -2.31 -5.73 3.45
CA VAL A 20 -3.06 -5.91 2.20
C VAL A 20 -2.48 -7.07 1.37
N ALA A 21 -1.15 -7.21 1.31
CA ALA A 21 -0.47 -8.29 0.60
C ALA A 21 -0.68 -9.66 1.26
N GLU A 22 -0.84 -9.70 2.58
CA GLU A 22 -1.26 -10.89 3.33
C GLU A 22 -2.73 -11.29 3.07
N GLY A 23 -3.50 -10.46 2.35
CA GLY A 23 -4.90 -10.72 2.01
C GLY A 23 -5.90 -10.22 3.06
N LEU A 24 -5.47 -9.40 4.02
CA LEU A 24 -6.35 -8.82 5.03
C LEU A 24 -7.31 -7.80 4.41
N THR A 25 -8.53 -7.73 4.96
CA THR A 25 -9.52 -6.76 4.53
C THR A 25 -9.23 -5.37 5.09
N ASN A 26 -9.75 -4.32 4.45
CA ASN A 26 -9.56 -2.93 4.91
C ASN A 26 -10.04 -2.70 6.36
N ALA A 27 -11.01 -3.48 6.83
CA ALA A 27 -11.50 -3.44 8.20
C ALA A 27 -10.45 -4.02 9.17
N GLU A 28 -9.94 -5.22 8.88
CA GLU A 28 -8.92 -5.89 9.69
C GLU A 28 -7.60 -5.10 9.72
N ILE A 29 -7.21 -4.51 8.59
CA ILE A 29 -6.04 -3.62 8.52
C ILE A 29 -6.23 -2.41 9.43
N GLY A 30 -7.43 -1.85 9.44
CA GLY A 30 -7.80 -0.74 10.32
C GLY A 30 -7.69 -1.12 11.79
N GLU A 31 -8.21 -2.29 12.16
CA GLU A 31 -8.09 -2.81 13.53
C GLU A 31 -6.63 -3.08 13.92
N LYS A 32 -5.84 -3.70 13.04
CA LYS A 32 -4.42 -4.02 13.32
C LYS A 32 -3.54 -2.77 13.49
N LEU A 33 -3.81 -1.73 12.73
CA LEU A 33 -3.05 -0.48 12.75
C LEU A 33 -3.68 0.59 13.66
N SER A 34 -4.77 0.26 14.36
CA SER A 34 -5.58 1.22 15.15
C SER A 34 -5.95 2.47 14.34
N ILE A 35 -6.30 2.30 13.06
CA ILE A 35 -6.75 3.36 12.17
C ILE A 35 -8.13 3.04 11.59
N SER A 36 -8.92 4.07 11.31
CA SER A 36 -10.23 3.90 10.68
C SER A 36 -10.10 3.32 9.27
N LYS A 37 -11.08 2.50 8.85
CA LYS A 37 -11.21 2.03 7.45
C LYS A 37 -11.10 3.17 6.42
N ARG A 38 -11.57 4.36 6.79
CA ARG A 38 -11.51 5.59 5.98
C ARG A 38 -10.06 6.06 5.76
N THR A 39 -9.21 5.91 6.77
CA THR A 39 -7.77 6.19 6.68
C THR A 39 -7.08 5.17 5.77
N VAL A 40 -7.45 3.88 5.87
CA VAL A 40 -6.95 2.83 4.97
C VAL A 40 -7.30 3.13 3.52
N GLU A 41 -8.51 3.60 3.24
CA GLU A 41 -8.92 4.03 1.90
C GLU A 41 -8.12 5.23 1.39
N GLY A 42 -7.89 6.24 2.22
CA GLY A 42 -7.05 7.39 1.85
C GLY A 42 -5.62 6.97 1.51
N ILE A 43 -5.02 6.13 2.37
CA ILE A 43 -3.69 5.55 2.15
C ILE A 43 -3.65 4.74 0.85
N ARG A 44 -4.68 3.96 0.54
CA ARG A 44 -4.79 3.21 -0.72
C ARG A 44 -4.85 4.13 -1.94
N ALA A 45 -5.60 5.22 -1.86
CA ALA A 45 -5.68 6.18 -2.97
C ALA A 45 -4.32 6.82 -3.25
N GLU A 46 -3.61 7.26 -2.20
CA GLU A 46 -2.23 7.75 -2.34
C GLU A 46 -1.29 6.68 -2.87
N LEU A 47 -1.33 5.45 -2.34
CA LEU A 47 -0.54 4.32 -2.80
C LEU A 47 -0.75 4.03 -4.29
N MET A 48 -2.00 4.04 -4.77
CA MET A 48 -2.33 3.83 -6.18
C MET A 48 -1.76 4.93 -7.07
N VAL A 49 -1.81 6.19 -6.63
CA VAL A 49 -1.22 7.32 -7.37
C VAL A 49 0.31 7.20 -7.42
N ILE A 50 0.94 6.88 -6.29
CA ILE A 50 2.39 6.76 -6.15
C ILE A 50 2.94 5.61 -7.02
N THR A 51 2.32 4.45 -6.92
CA THR A 51 2.77 3.24 -7.65
C THR A 51 2.21 3.14 -9.06
N LYS A 52 1.31 4.06 -9.46
CA LYS A 52 0.55 4.03 -10.72
C LYS A 52 -0.15 2.68 -10.97
N THR A 53 -0.61 2.02 -9.91
CA THR A 53 -1.31 0.73 -10.03
C THR A 53 -2.82 0.93 -10.00
N LYS A 54 -3.53 0.17 -10.83
CA LYS A 54 -4.99 0.30 -10.99
C LYS A 54 -5.80 -0.42 -9.91
N ASN A 55 -5.15 -1.32 -9.18
CA ASN A 55 -5.80 -2.27 -8.31
C ASN A 55 -4.81 -2.79 -7.27
N THR A 56 -5.35 -3.15 -6.11
CA THR A 56 -4.58 -3.60 -4.95
C THR A 56 -3.75 -4.85 -5.25
N ALA A 57 -4.27 -5.79 -6.02
CA ALA A 57 -3.51 -6.97 -6.47
C ALA A 57 -2.31 -6.58 -7.37
N ALA A 58 -2.49 -5.58 -8.23
CA ALA A 58 -1.41 -5.06 -9.07
C ALA A 58 -0.37 -4.29 -8.25
N LEU A 59 -0.81 -3.54 -7.24
CA LEU A 59 0.03 -2.89 -6.23
C LEU A 59 0.93 -3.91 -5.52
N ILE A 60 0.34 -4.97 -4.94
CA ILE A 60 1.07 -6.05 -4.27
C ILE A 60 2.07 -6.69 -5.23
N SER A 61 1.61 -7.08 -6.42
CA SER A 61 2.47 -7.71 -7.44
C SER A 61 3.58 -6.78 -7.94
N HIS A 62 3.35 -5.46 -7.93
CA HIS A 62 4.36 -4.47 -8.26
C HIS A 62 5.39 -4.36 -7.13
N CYS A 63 4.96 -4.31 -5.86
CA CYS A 63 5.85 -4.24 -4.71
C CYS A 63 6.73 -5.49 -4.55
N PHE A 64 6.19 -6.68 -4.79
CA PHE A 64 6.98 -7.92 -4.87
C PHE A 64 7.99 -7.89 -6.03
N ARG A 65 7.57 -7.48 -7.23
CA ARG A 65 8.48 -7.38 -8.38
C ARG A 65 9.55 -6.31 -8.22
N CYS A 66 9.25 -5.24 -7.51
CA CYS A 66 10.16 -4.13 -7.28
C CYS A 66 11.08 -4.37 -6.07
N GLY A 67 10.91 -5.48 -5.32
CA GLY A 67 11.69 -5.80 -4.12
C GLY A 67 11.40 -4.88 -2.93
N ILE A 68 10.25 -4.19 -2.95
CA ILE A 68 9.81 -3.30 -1.86
C ILE A 68 9.24 -4.15 -0.72
N LEU A 69 8.49 -5.20 -1.05
CA LEU A 69 8.13 -6.27 -0.12
C LEU A 69 9.15 -7.41 -0.27
N VAL A 70 9.69 -7.85 0.85
CA VAL A 70 10.56 -9.03 1.00
C VAL A 70 9.86 -10.11 1.81
#